data_AF-A0A6G1I7V1-F1
#
_entry.id   AF-A0A6G1I7V1-F1
#
_cell.length_a   1.000
_cell.length_b   1.000
_cell.length_c   1.000
_cell.angle_alpha   90.00
_cell.angle_beta   90.00
_cell.angle_gamma   90.00
#
_symmetry.space_group_name_H-M   'P 1'
#
loop_
_entity.id
_entity.type
_entity.pdbx_description
1 polymer ?
#
loop_
_entity_poly.entity_id
_entity_poly.type
_entity_poly.pdbx_seq_one_letter_code
_entity_poly.pdbx_strand_id
1 'polypeptide(L)'
;MADQLYVIKRTLTDRKDPSGTSHKTAVKGVYTSLGPAKAAAASTLADEGYERAWFPEYAVRGETPGDWPYGDGVIVHAVAPEGEEFSVAIDTVANELNLQGDEQGLWAVRRELIDYDADRSGDRRETQVQGAYKTQEAANAAAKQILLGDALTPADWEEYDEFQEGEEWDWGDEVIVHAVGTGGENILVYVSKIEK
;
A
#
# COMPACT_ATOMS: atom_id res chain seq x y z
N MET A 1 -15.41 13.78 -15.99
CA MET A 1 -14.73 13.52 -14.72
C MET A 1 -14.16 12.12 -14.81
N ALA A 2 -13.03 11.84 -14.16
CA ALA A 2 -12.44 10.51 -14.21
C ALA A 2 -13.15 9.60 -13.21
N ASP A 3 -13.60 8.43 -13.64
CA ASP A 3 -14.30 7.46 -12.79
C ASP A 3 -13.34 6.64 -11.92
N GLN A 4 -12.04 6.72 -12.21
CA GLN A 4 -10.98 5.96 -11.56
C GLN A 4 -9.82 6.85 -11.13
N LEU A 5 -9.14 6.41 -10.08
CA LEU A 5 -7.88 6.96 -9.60
C LEU A 5 -6.79 5.91 -9.74
N TYR A 6 -5.61 6.36 -10.14
CA TYR A 6 -4.37 5.59 -10.19
C TYR A 6 -3.49 6.06 -9.03
N VAL A 7 -3.34 5.21 -8.02
CA VAL A 7 -2.63 5.54 -6.79
C VAL A 7 -1.28 4.85 -6.79
N ILE A 8 -0.22 5.63 -6.64
CA ILE A 8 1.16 5.13 -6.58
C ILE A 8 1.47 4.76 -5.14
N LYS A 9 2.00 3.55 -4.94
CA LYS A 9 2.59 3.12 -3.68
C LYS A 9 4.02 2.65 -3.89
N ARG A 10 4.85 2.87 -2.88
CA ARG A 10 6.20 2.30 -2.78
C ARG A 10 6.25 1.39 -1.56
N THR A 11 6.67 0.15 -1.75
CA THR A 11 6.94 -0.80 -0.67
C THR A 11 8.43 -1.05 -0.59
N LEU A 12 9.00 -0.86 0.60
CA LEU A 12 10.34 -1.31 0.97
C LEU A 12 10.22 -2.60 1.76
N THR A 13 10.92 -3.65 1.33
CA THR A 13 11.01 -4.92 2.04
C THR A 13 12.45 -5.10 2.51
N ASP A 14 12.66 -5.17 3.82
CA ASP A 14 13.95 -5.46 4.43
C ASP A 14 13.89 -6.80 5.17
N ARG A 15 14.48 -7.83 4.56
CA ARG A 15 14.54 -9.20 5.11
C ARG A 15 15.67 -9.41 6.13
N LYS A 16 16.51 -8.41 6.38
CA LYS A 16 17.62 -8.47 7.33
C LYS A 16 17.29 -7.84 8.68
N ASP A 17 16.10 -7.28 8.83
CA ASP A 17 15.65 -6.71 10.09
C ASP A 17 15.71 -7.80 11.21
N PRO A 18 16.39 -7.53 12.34
CA PRO A 18 16.56 -8.51 13.42
C PRO A 18 15.26 -9.02 14.03
N SER A 19 14.14 -8.29 13.84
CA SER A 19 12.81 -8.64 14.31
C SER A 19 12.03 -9.54 13.34
N GLY A 20 12.57 -9.81 12.15
CA GLY A 20 11.91 -10.49 11.03
C GLY A 20 11.77 -9.57 9.83
N THR A 21 11.27 -10.04 8.69
CA THR A 21 11.12 -9.19 7.51
C THR A 21 10.23 -7.97 7.79
N SER A 22 10.77 -6.78 7.58
CA SER A 22 10.00 -5.53 7.68
C SER A 22 9.48 -5.10 6.31
N HIS A 23 8.23 -4.61 6.26
CA HIS A 23 7.62 -4.04 5.08
C HIS A 23 7.16 -2.62 5.39
N LYS A 24 7.61 -1.63 4.61
CA LYS A 24 7.22 -0.23 4.76
C LYS A 24 6.60 0.26 3.47
N THR A 25 5.28 0.43 3.48
CA THR A 25 4.53 0.94 2.33
C THR A 25 4.18 2.41 2.51
N ALA A 26 4.59 3.26 1.57
CA ALA A 26 4.21 4.66 1.50
C ALA A 26 3.36 4.92 0.24
N VAL A 27 2.33 5.77 0.35
CA VAL A 27 1.52 6.19 -0.80
C VAL A 27 2.09 7.48 -1.36
N LYS A 28 2.51 7.45 -2.62
CA LYS A 28 3.36 8.48 -3.25
C LYS A 28 2.60 9.47 -4.15
N GLY A 29 1.33 9.21 -4.42
CA GLY A 29 0.51 10.12 -5.22
C GLY A 29 -0.75 9.47 -5.78
N VAL A 30 -1.68 10.31 -6.19
CA VAL A 30 -2.98 9.91 -6.77
C VAL A 30 -3.12 10.64 -8.08
N TYR A 31 -3.57 9.96 -9.14
CA TYR A 31 -3.70 10.53 -10.48
C TYR A 31 -5.03 10.11 -11.11
N THR A 32 -5.58 10.95 -12.00
CA THR A 32 -6.80 10.64 -12.76
C THR A 32 -6.51 10.04 -14.14
N SER A 33 -5.24 9.91 -14.52
CA SER A 33 -4.81 9.35 -15.80
C SER A 33 -3.60 8.43 -15.63
N LEU A 34 -3.65 7.27 -16.30
CA LEU A 34 -2.64 6.23 -16.19
C LEU A 34 -1.27 6.65 -16.76
N GLY A 35 -1.24 7.48 -17.81
CA GLY A 35 0.02 7.94 -18.41
C GLY A 35 0.88 8.74 -17.42
N PRO A 36 0.34 9.84 -16.85
CA PRO A 36 1.00 10.58 -15.76
C PRO A 36 1.34 9.70 -14.55
N ALA A 37 0.45 8.79 -14.15
CA ALA A 37 0.71 7.89 -13.03
C ALA A 37 1.94 6.99 -13.28
N LYS A 38 2.08 6.42 -14.48
CA LYS A 38 3.25 5.62 -14.87
C LYS A 38 4.53 6.43 -14.89
N ALA A 39 4.49 7.65 -15.42
CA ALA A 39 5.65 8.53 -15.45
C ALA A 39 6.13 8.88 -14.02
N ALA A 40 5.20 9.24 -13.14
CA ALA A 40 5.50 9.51 -11.74
C ALA A 40 5.97 8.25 -11.00
N ALA A 41 5.37 7.09 -11.26
CA ALA A 41 5.81 5.83 -10.63
C ALA A 41 7.24 5.46 -11.03
N ALA A 42 7.63 5.74 -12.28
CA ALA A 42 8.99 5.53 -12.76
C ALA A 42 10.01 6.51 -12.14
N SER A 43 9.59 7.72 -11.77
CA SER A 43 10.46 8.72 -11.13
C SER A 43 10.50 8.63 -9.61
N THR A 44 9.54 7.96 -8.96
CA THR A 44 9.37 7.91 -7.49
C THR A 44 10.68 7.75 -6.72
N LEU A 45 11.52 6.77 -7.06
CA LEU A 45 12.77 6.52 -6.32
C LEU A 45 13.78 7.66 -6.51
N ALA A 46 13.85 8.26 -7.71
CA ALA A 46 14.70 9.41 -7.96
C ALA A 46 14.19 10.66 -7.23
N ASP A 47 12.87 10.84 -7.17
CA ASP A 47 12.23 11.95 -6.44
C ASP A 47 12.47 11.84 -4.92
N GLU A 48 12.61 10.62 -4.40
CA GLU A 48 13.03 10.34 -3.02
C GLU A 48 14.56 10.47 -2.81
N GLY A 49 15.33 10.80 -3.85
CA GLY A 49 16.76 11.05 -3.78
C GLY A 49 17.65 9.82 -4.03
N TYR A 50 17.08 8.69 -4.42
CA TYR A 50 17.87 7.50 -4.77
C TYR A 50 18.46 7.61 -6.18
N GLU A 51 19.76 7.37 -6.30
CA GLU A 51 20.41 7.28 -7.59
C GLU A 51 20.22 5.89 -8.20
N ARG A 52 19.79 5.79 -9.46
CA ARG A 52 19.63 4.49 -10.16
C ARG A 52 20.90 3.64 -10.11
N ALA A 53 22.07 4.27 -10.16
CA ALA A 53 23.37 3.58 -10.13
C ALA A 53 23.73 3.00 -8.74
N TRP A 54 23.02 3.39 -7.68
CA TRP A 54 23.20 2.84 -6.35
C TRP A 54 22.64 1.42 -6.22
N PHE A 55 21.65 1.06 -7.04
CA PHE A 55 21.01 -0.24 -7.02
C PHE A 55 21.74 -1.24 -7.93
N PRO A 56 22.24 -2.37 -7.39
CA PRO A 56 22.75 -3.46 -8.22
C PRO A 56 21.71 -4.04 -9.20
N GLU A 57 20.44 -4.04 -8.80
CA GLU A 57 19.31 -4.41 -9.66
C GLU A 57 18.31 -3.26 -9.73
N TYR A 58 17.97 -2.84 -10.95
CA TYR A 58 16.97 -1.79 -11.18
C TYR A 58 16.23 -2.06 -12.49
N ALA A 59 14.99 -2.51 -12.38
CA ALA A 59 14.11 -2.83 -13.48
C ALA A 59 12.94 -1.85 -13.55
N VAL A 60 12.64 -1.39 -14.78
CA VAL A 60 11.51 -0.49 -15.05
C VAL A 60 10.63 -1.13 -16.11
N ARG A 61 9.33 -1.21 -15.85
CA ARG A 61 8.39 -1.86 -16.76
C ARG A 61 8.31 -1.09 -18.08
N GLY A 62 8.59 -1.78 -19.17
CA GLY A 62 8.64 -1.21 -20.52
C GLY A 62 10.02 -0.74 -20.96
N GLU A 63 10.97 -0.55 -20.04
CA GLU A 63 12.40 -0.37 -20.37
C GLU A 63 13.15 -1.71 -20.30
N THR A 64 12.81 -2.55 -19.32
CA THR A 64 13.42 -3.87 -19.15
C THR A 64 12.82 -4.84 -20.20
N PRO A 65 13.64 -5.40 -21.10
CA PRO A 65 13.17 -6.37 -22.08
C PRO A 65 12.94 -7.74 -21.44
N GLY A 66 11.97 -8.50 -21.97
CA GLY A 66 11.68 -9.86 -21.54
C GLY A 66 10.44 -9.96 -20.64
N ASP A 67 10.34 -11.09 -19.94
CA ASP A 67 9.23 -11.37 -19.03
C ASP A 67 9.32 -10.48 -17.78
N TRP A 68 8.16 -10.05 -17.27
CA TRP A 68 8.05 -9.16 -16.12
C TRP A 68 7.54 -9.94 -14.90
N PRO A 69 8.43 -10.41 -13.99
CA PRO A 69 8.04 -11.29 -12.89
C PRO A 69 7.47 -10.56 -11.66
N TYR A 70 7.57 -9.23 -11.61
CA TYR A 70 7.28 -8.45 -10.41
C TYR A 70 5.78 -8.14 -10.20
N GLY A 71 4.92 -8.53 -11.14
CA GLY A 71 3.47 -8.31 -11.08
C GLY A 71 2.98 -7.14 -11.94
N ASP A 72 1.71 -7.22 -12.35
CA ASP A 72 1.12 -6.31 -13.33
C ASP A 72 0.94 -4.87 -12.84
N GLY A 73 0.87 -4.64 -11.53
CA GLY A 73 0.79 -3.29 -10.98
C GLY A 73 2.15 -2.61 -10.85
N VAL A 74 3.26 -3.36 -10.87
CA VAL A 74 4.60 -2.86 -10.57
C VAL A 74 5.20 -2.15 -11.78
N ILE A 75 5.68 -0.94 -11.56
CA ILE A 75 6.34 -0.09 -12.56
C ILE A 75 7.86 -0.10 -12.36
N VAL A 76 8.33 -0.08 -11.11
CA VAL A 76 9.75 -0.14 -10.78
C VAL A 76 9.99 -1.24 -9.76
N HIS A 77 10.99 -2.06 -10.00
CA HIS A 77 11.56 -2.96 -9.00
C HIS A 77 13.06 -2.66 -8.88
N ALA A 78 13.56 -2.50 -7.66
CA ALA A 78 14.97 -2.27 -7.43
C ALA A 78 15.44 -3.00 -6.16
N VAL A 79 16.69 -3.42 -6.15
CA VAL A 79 17.32 -4.08 -4.99
C VAL A 79 18.54 -3.27 -4.60
N ALA A 80 18.60 -2.84 -3.34
CA ALA A 80 19.73 -2.10 -2.78
C ALA A 80 20.95 -3.01 -2.56
N PRO A 81 22.17 -2.47 -2.39
CA PRO A 81 23.37 -3.26 -2.11
C PRO A 81 23.26 -4.16 -0.88
N GLU A 82 22.48 -3.73 0.12
CA GLU A 82 22.24 -4.49 1.34
C GLU A 82 21.07 -5.49 1.21
N GLY A 83 20.48 -5.62 0.02
CA GLY A 83 19.42 -6.60 -0.26
C GLY A 83 18.01 -6.13 0.09
N GLU A 84 17.84 -4.87 0.50
CA GLU A 84 16.51 -4.27 0.64
C GLU A 84 15.85 -4.14 -0.73
N GLU A 85 14.59 -4.55 -0.83
CA GLU A 85 13.85 -4.51 -2.09
C GLU A 85 12.87 -3.34 -2.11
N PHE A 86 12.85 -2.61 -3.21
CA PHE A 86 11.94 -1.50 -3.48
C PHE A 86 11.01 -1.92 -4.61
N SER A 87 9.70 -1.80 -4.36
CA SER A 87 8.67 -1.99 -5.37
C SER A 87 7.80 -0.74 -5.46
N VAL A 88 7.73 -0.13 -6.65
CA VAL A 88 6.82 0.97 -6.93
C VAL A 88 5.71 0.47 -7.83
N ALA A 89 4.48 0.55 -7.34
CA ALA A 89 3.30 -0.01 -8.00
C ALA A 89 2.17 1.02 -8.12
N ILE A 90 1.26 0.76 -9.06
CA ILE A 90 0.03 1.53 -9.26
C ILE A 90 -1.16 0.65 -8.94
N ASP A 91 -1.98 1.09 -7.98
CA ASP A 91 -3.30 0.53 -7.72
C ASP A 91 -4.37 1.38 -8.43
N THR A 92 -5.43 0.73 -8.89
CA THR A 92 -6.60 1.41 -9.49
C THR A 92 -7.77 1.33 -8.52
N VAL A 93 -8.33 2.47 -8.13
CA VAL A 93 -9.47 2.58 -7.21
C VAL A 93 -10.56 3.46 -7.81
N ALA A 94 -11.79 3.34 -7.30
CA ALA A 94 -12.91 4.18 -7.75
C ALA A 94 -12.71 5.65 -7.33
N ASN A 95 -13.14 6.59 -8.17
CA ASN A 95 -13.08 8.03 -7.87
C ASN A 95 -14.42 8.56 -7.32
N GLU A 96 -14.89 8.02 -6.20
CA GLU A 96 -16.20 8.37 -5.64
C GLU A 96 -16.29 9.85 -5.21
N LEU A 97 -15.16 10.44 -4.84
CA LEU A 97 -15.06 11.82 -4.36
C LEU A 97 -14.76 12.84 -5.48
N ASN A 98 -14.71 12.40 -6.74
CA ASN A 98 -14.39 13.24 -7.91
C ASN A 98 -13.09 14.06 -7.74
N LEU A 99 -12.06 13.41 -7.19
CA LEU A 99 -10.73 13.99 -7.05
C LEU A 99 -10.11 14.29 -8.42
N GLN A 100 -9.28 15.33 -8.48
CA GLN A 100 -8.67 15.81 -9.72
C GLN A 100 -7.31 15.13 -10.03
N GLY A 101 -6.69 14.47 -9.04
CA GLY A 101 -5.46 13.68 -9.23
C GLY A 101 -4.15 14.47 -9.10
N ASP A 102 -4.17 15.68 -8.54
CA ASP A 102 -2.97 16.43 -8.16
C ASP A 102 -3.14 17.15 -6.81
N GLU A 103 -4.27 16.91 -6.14
CA GLU A 103 -4.61 17.46 -4.84
C GLU A 103 -3.57 17.05 -3.79
N GLN A 104 -3.09 18.04 -3.03
CA GLN A 104 -2.19 17.83 -1.90
C GLN A 104 -2.96 17.65 -0.60
N GLY A 105 -2.31 17.06 0.40
CA GLY A 105 -2.91 16.88 1.73
C GLY A 105 -3.98 15.80 1.78
N LEU A 106 -4.02 14.91 0.78
CA LEU A 106 -4.89 13.74 0.78
C LEU A 106 -4.40 12.68 1.77
N TRP A 107 -5.33 11.81 2.15
CA TRP A 107 -5.12 10.65 3.00
C TRP A 107 -5.47 9.39 2.20
N ALA A 108 -4.63 8.37 2.29
CA ALA A 108 -4.88 7.09 1.67
C ALA A 108 -5.30 6.07 2.72
N VAL A 109 -6.24 5.20 2.31
CA VAL A 109 -6.52 3.97 3.05
C VAL A 109 -5.91 2.80 2.29
N ARG A 110 -5.13 1.97 2.98
CA ARG A 110 -4.52 0.75 2.41
C ARG A 110 -4.86 -0.45 3.27
N ARG A 111 -5.05 -1.61 2.63
CA ARG A 111 -5.23 -2.91 3.27
C ARG A 111 -3.97 -3.73 3.03
N GLU A 112 -3.50 -4.41 4.06
CA GLU A 112 -2.50 -5.46 3.97
C GLU A 112 -3.12 -6.77 4.43
N LEU A 113 -2.95 -7.83 3.63
CA LEU A 113 -3.31 -9.20 3.99
C LEU A 113 -2.01 -9.99 4.17
N ILE A 114 -1.88 -10.66 5.31
CA ILE A 114 -0.74 -11.47 5.70
C ILE A 114 -1.22 -12.91 5.87
N ASP A 115 -0.74 -13.80 5.01
CA ASP A 115 -1.12 -15.21 4.99
C ASP A 115 -0.07 -16.05 5.74
N TYR A 116 -0.22 -16.14 7.06
CA TYR A 116 0.70 -16.90 7.91
C TYR A 116 0.61 -18.41 7.72
N ASP A 117 -0.50 -18.91 7.17
CA ASP A 117 -0.69 -20.33 6.91
C ASP A 117 0.08 -20.77 5.67
N ALA A 118 0.07 -19.96 4.61
CA ALA A 118 0.91 -20.17 3.44
C ALA A 118 2.38 -19.83 3.69
N ASP A 119 2.65 -18.85 4.55
CA ASP A 119 4.00 -18.42 4.91
C ASP A 119 4.09 -17.93 6.36
N ARG A 120 4.55 -18.81 7.24
CA ARG A 120 4.74 -18.51 8.67
C ARG A 120 5.74 -17.40 8.96
N SER A 121 6.58 -17.01 8.00
CA SER A 121 7.48 -15.86 8.18
C SER A 121 6.75 -14.52 8.05
N GLY A 122 5.56 -14.52 7.44
CA GLY A 122 4.80 -13.31 7.12
C GLY A 122 5.41 -12.48 6.00
N ASP A 123 6.35 -13.01 5.21
CA ASP A 123 6.94 -12.33 4.03
C ASP A 123 5.91 -12.27 2.88
N ARG A 124 5.01 -13.27 2.80
CA ARG A 124 3.89 -13.27 1.85
C ARG A 124 2.78 -12.32 2.30
N ARG A 125 2.87 -11.07 1.83
CA ARG A 125 1.87 -10.03 2.05
C ARG A 125 1.30 -9.50 0.74
N GLU A 126 0.01 -9.21 0.75
CA GLU A 126 -0.66 -8.44 -0.30
C GLU A 126 -1.04 -7.07 0.24
N THR A 127 -0.45 -6.01 -0.30
CA THR A 127 -0.82 -4.64 0.03
C THR A 127 -1.65 -4.05 -1.10
N GLN A 128 -2.75 -3.38 -0.79
CA GLN A 128 -3.61 -2.72 -1.79
C GLN A 128 -4.22 -1.43 -1.24
N VAL A 129 -4.06 -0.33 -1.98
CA VAL A 129 -4.78 0.92 -1.70
C VAL A 129 -6.26 0.73 -2.00
N GLN A 130 -7.10 1.17 -1.08
CA GLN A 130 -8.55 1.04 -1.13
C GLN A 130 -9.23 2.37 -1.50
N GLY A 131 -8.59 3.52 -1.24
CA GLY A 131 -9.14 4.82 -1.61
C GLY A 131 -8.26 5.99 -1.18
N ALA A 132 -8.64 7.19 -1.63
CA ALA A 132 -8.02 8.47 -1.28
C ALA A 132 -9.08 9.48 -0.82
N TYR A 133 -8.77 10.23 0.23
CA TYR A 133 -9.72 11.06 0.99
C TYR A 133 -9.13 12.43 1.30
N LYS A 134 -10.00 13.44 1.45
CA LYS A 134 -9.58 14.83 1.69
C LYS A 134 -9.19 15.12 3.14
N THR A 135 -9.68 14.32 4.08
CA THR A 135 -9.39 14.49 5.51
C THR A 135 -9.08 13.16 6.16
N GLN A 136 -8.38 13.20 7.30
CA GLN A 136 -8.04 12.01 8.06
C GLN A 136 -9.29 11.34 8.62
N GLU A 137 -10.27 12.13 9.08
CA GLU A 137 -11.51 11.61 9.66
C GLU A 137 -12.32 10.83 8.61
N ALA A 138 -12.38 11.33 7.37
CA ALA A 138 -13.04 10.62 6.27
C ALA A 138 -12.31 9.31 5.91
N ALA A 139 -10.97 9.32 5.91
CA ALA A 139 -10.17 8.12 5.69
C ALA A 139 -10.37 7.09 6.82
N ASN A 140 -10.39 7.53 8.08
CA ASN A 140 -10.62 6.66 9.23
C ASN A 140 -12.03 6.05 9.21
N ALA A 141 -13.05 6.84 8.87
CA ALA A 141 -14.41 6.34 8.73
C ALA A 141 -14.52 5.28 7.62
N ALA A 142 -13.86 5.49 6.49
CA ALA A 142 -13.81 4.51 5.41
C ALA A 142 -13.00 3.26 5.79
N ALA A 143 -11.88 3.42 6.50
CA ALA A 143 -11.04 2.31 6.96
C ALA A 143 -11.83 1.29 7.79
N LYS A 144 -12.68 1.78 8.69
CA LYS A 144 -13.58 0.98 9.54
C LYS A 144 -14.69 0.26 8.78
N GLN A 145 -14.87 0.55 7.50
CA GLN A 145 -15.91 -0.05 6.66
C GLN A 145 -15.34 -0.93 5.55
N ILE A 146 -14.03 -0.89 5.27
CA ILE A 146 -13.42 -1.61 4.14
C ILE A 146 -13.57 -3.13 4.22
N LEU A 147 -13.52 -3.67 5.44
CA LEU A 147 -13.68 -5.11 5.68
C LEU A 147 -15.14 -5.49 5.96
N LEU A 148 -16.02 -4.50 6.02
CA LEU A 148 -17.43 -4.68 6.28
C LEU A 148 -18.21 -4.43 4.99
N GLY A 149 -19.43 -4.93 4.94
CA GLY A 149 -20.30 -4.69 3.80
C GLY A 149 -21.71 -5.14 4.11
N ASP A 150 -22.57 -5.19 3.09
CA ASP A 150 -23.97 -5.58 3.26
C ASP A 150 -24.15 -6.98 3.87
N ALA A 151 -23.14 -7.84 3.75
CA ALA A 151 -23.15 -9.23 4.21
C ALA A 151 -22.08 -9.58 5.26
N LEU A 152 -21.19 -8.65 5.60
CA LEU A 152 -20.09 -8.89 6.54
C LEU A 152 -20.13 -7.89 7.68
N THR A 153 -20.10 -8.43 8.88
CA THR A 153 -20.10 -7.71 10.16
C THR A 153 -18.85 -8.09 10.96
N PRO A 154 -18.51 -7.36 12.02
CA PRO A 154 -17.40 -7.74 12.90
C PRO A 154 -17.50 -9.17 13.46
N ALA A 155 -18.72 -9.70 13.64
CA ALA A 155 -18.94 -11.05 14.17
C ALA A 155 -18.61 -12.18 13.17
N ASP A 156 -18.36 -11.84 11.91
CA ASP A 156 -17.95 -12.80 10.87
C ASP A 156 -16.43 -13.03 10.84
N TRP A 157 -15.68 -12.34 11.71
CA TRP A 157 -14.23 -12.45 11.87
C TRP A 157 -13.88 -13.19 13.17
N GLU A 158 -12.75 -13.87 13.19
CA GLU A 158 -12.23 -14.51 14.42
C GLU A 158 -11.75 -13.44 15.42
N GLU A 159 -11.21 -12.35 14.90
CA GLU A 159 -10.80 -11.16 15.64
C GLU A 159 -11.11 -9.94 14.77
N TYR A 160 -11.62 -8.88 15.38
CA TYR A 160 -11.90 -7.61 14.70
C TYR A 160 -11.76 -6.48 15.72
N ASP A 161 -10.64 -5.78 15.64
CA ASP A 161 -10.30 -4.67 16.51
C ASP A 161 -10.25 -3.38 15.72
N GLU A 162 -10.84 -2.33 16.29
CA GLU A 162 -10.75 -0.99 15.76
C GLU A 162 -9.96 -0.10 16.71
N PHE A 163 -9.08 0.73 16.14
CA PHE A 163 -8.37 1.73 16.92
C PHE A 163 -9.35 2.69 17.63
N GLN A 164 -9.10 2.90 18.93
CA GLN A 164 -9.76 3.90 19.75
C GLN A 164 -8.73 4.80 20.41
N GLU A 165 -9.01 6.11 20.42
CA GLU A 165 -8.12 7.09 21.02
C GLU A 165 -7.99 6.85 22.54
N GLY A 166 -6.76 6.69 23.01
CA GLY A 166 -6.45 6.48 24.43
C GLY A 166 -6.38 5.02 24.87
N GLU A 167 -6.55 4.06 23.95
CA GLU A 167 -6.33 2.63 24.22
C GLU A 167 -4.93 2.19 23.80
N GLU A 168 -4.44 1.11 24.41
CA GLU A 168 -3.18 0.45 24.01
C GLU A 168 -3.40 -0.21 22.64
N TRP A 169 -2.50 0.05 21.70
CA TRP A 169 -2.65 -0.37 20.30
C TRP A 169 -1.37 -0.98 19.76
N ASP A 170 -1.38 -2.30 19.60
CA ASP A 170 -0.19 -3.09 19.27
C ASP A 170 0.12 -3.14 17.77
N TRP A 171 -0.79 -2.66 16.93
CA TRP A 171 -0.70 -2.81 15.47
C TRP A 171 0.03 -1.65 14.78
N GLY A 172 0.34 -0.58 15.51
CA GLY A 172 1.07 0.60 15.05
C GLY A 172 0.17 1.80 14.73
N ASP A 173 0.77 2.99 14.78
CA ASP A 173 0.07 4.28 14.80
C ASP A 173 -0.78 4.57 13.54
N GLU A 174 -0.46 3.94 12.42
CA GLU A 174 -1.20 4.11 11.16
C GLU A 174 -2.34 3.08 11.00
N VAL A 175 -2.40 2.02 11.82
CA VAL A 175 -3.42 0.98 11.70
C VAL A 175 -4.71 1.44 12.39
N ILE A 176 -5.81 1.39 11.66
CA ILE A 176 -7.15 1.74 12.14
C ILE A 176 -8.00 0.50 12.42
N VAL A 177 -7.76 -0.59 11.69
CA VAL A 177 -8.45 -1.88 11.88
C VAL A 177 -7.43 -3.00 11.80
N HIS A 178 -7.51 -3.93 12.76
CA HIS A 178 -6.92 -5.25 12.66
C HIS A 178 -8.05 -6.27 12.64
N ALA A 179 -7.93 -7.28 11.79
CA ALA A 179 -8.87 -8.39 11.75
C ALA A 179 -8.17 -9.70 11.43
N VAL A 180 -8.73 -10.81 11.92
CA VAL A 180 -8.29 -12.16 11.60
C VAL A 180 -9.41 -12.92 10.91
N GLY A 181 -9.14 -13.37 9.68
CA GLY A 181 -10.06 -14.21 8.92
C GLY A 181 -10.19 -15.61 9.52
N THR A 182 -11.26 -16.33 9.15
CA THR A 182 -11.47 -17.73 9.60
C THR A 182 -10.35 -18.69 9.18
N GLY A 183 -9.55 -18.33 8.17
CA GLY A 183 -8.37 -19.08 7.73
C GLY A 183 -7.09 -18.66 8.45
N GLY A 184 -7.15 -17.79 9.46
CA GLY A 184 -5.98 -17.28 10.18
C GLY A 184 -5.23 -16.14 9.47
N GLU A 185 -5.72 -15.69 8.30
CA GLU A 185 -5.13 -14.55 7.61
C GLU A 185 -5.29 -13.28 8.44
N ASN A 186 -4.19 -12.57 8.67
CA ASN A 186 -4.21 -11.29 9.35
C ASN A 186 -4.44 -10.18 8.33
N ILE A 187 -5.36 -9.28 8.63
CA ILE A 187 -5.69 -8.14 7.78
C ILE A 187 -5.50 -6.86 8.59
N LEU A 188 -4.68 -5.95 8.07
CA LEU A 188 -4.41 -4.65 8.66
C LEU A 188 -4.90 -3.56 7.71
N VAL A 189 -5.67 -2.61 8.22
CA VAL A 189 -6.14 -1.45 7.46
C VAL A 189 -5.46 -0.20 8.00
N TYR A 190 -4.69 0.46 7.16
CA TYR A 190 -3.91 1.64 7.53
C TYR A 190 -4.50 2.91 6.93
N VAL A 191 -4.37 4.01 7.67
CA VAL A 191 -4.60 5.37 7.21
C VAL A 191 -3.30 6.15 7.29
N SER A 192 -2.86 6.68 6.16
CA SER A 192 -1.61 7.44 6.06
C SER A 192 -1.79 8.65 5.16
N LYS A 193 -1.00 9.69 5.42
CA LYS A 193 -0.98 10.86 4.54
C LYS A 193 -0.28 10.51 3.23
N ILE A 194 -0.80 11.02 2.12
CA ILE A 194 -0.17 10.83 0.81
C ILE A 194 1.04 11.76 0.72
N GLU A 195 2.21 11.17 0.56
CA GLU A 195 3.49 11.86 0.47
C GLU A 195 3.81 12.10 -1.00
N LYS A 196 3.89 13.36 -1.43
CA LYS A 196 4.30 13.70 -2.79
C LYS A 196 5.68 14.34 -2.77
#